data_AF-A0A3C1CEG5-F1
#
_entry.id   AF-A0A3C1CEG5-F1
#
_cell.length_a   1.000
_cell.length_b   1.000
_cell.length_c   1.000
_cell.angle_alpha   90.00
_cell.angle_beta   90.00
_cell.angle_gamma   90.00
#
_symmetry.space_group_name_H-M   'P 1'
#
loop_
_entity.id
_entity.type
_entity.pdbx_description
1 polymer ?
#
loop_
_entity_poly.entity_id
_entity_poly.type
_entity_poly.pdbx_seq_one_letter_code
_entity_poly.pdbx_strand_id
1 'polypeptide(L)' 'MAEVEWLDDVEMRAWRSLLGAHRRLLQRLDAELQASQDLSVSDYGVLVELSEAGGG' A
#
# COMPACT_ATOMS: atom_id res chain seq x y z
N MET A 1 -9.35 -31.51 -3.53
CA MET A 1 -8.46 -30.37 -3.24
C MET A 1 -8.44 -29.52 -4.50
N ALA A 2 -8.74 -28.23 -4.44
CA ALA A 2 -8.68 -27.38 -5.63
C ALA A 2 -7.24 -27.35 -6.15
N GLU A 3 -7.07 -27.54 -7.46
CA GLU A 3 -5.78 -27.42 -8.11
C GLU A 3 -5.38 -25.94 -8.09
N VAL A 4 -4.12 -25.66 -7.76
CA VAL A 4 -3.61 -24.28 -7.70
C VAL A 4 -3.30 -23.85 -9.13
N GLU A 5 -4.10 -22.94 -9.67
CA GLU A 5 -3.80 -22.28 -10.94
C GLU A 5 -2.70 -21.23 -10.71
N TRP A 6 -1.52 -21.52 -11.26
CA TRP A 6 -0.41 -20.60 -11.25
C TRP A 6 -0.53 -19.58 -12.37
N LEU A 7 -0.04 -18.37 -12.10
CA LEU A 7 -0.01 -17.29 -13.08
C LEU A 7 0.86 -17.69 -14.28
N ASP A 8 0.39 -17.36 -15.47
CA ASP A 8 1.18 -17.46 -16.68
C ASP A 8 2.29 -16.39 -16.75
N ASP A 9 3.10 -16.42 -17.79
CA ASP A 9 4.23 -15.48 -17.94
C ASP A 9 3.80 -14.01 -18.07
N VAL A 10 2.66 -13.73 -18.70
CA VAL A 10 2.13 -12.37 -18.87
C VAL A 10 1.60 -11.88 -17.52
N GLU A 11 0.81 -12.71 -16.85
CA GLU A 11 0.24 -12.45 -15.54
C GLU A 11 1.33 -12.25 -14.49
N MET A 12 2.36 -13.10 -14.48
CA MET A 12 3.50 -12.99 -13.58
C MET A 12 4.26 -11.66 -13.79
N ARG A 13 4.45 -11.22 -15.04
CA ARG A 13 5.09 -9.92 -15.34
C ARG A 13 4.22 -8.74 -14.89
N ALA A 14 2.92 -8.80 -15.14
CA ALA A 14 1.98 -7.77 -14.70
C ALA A 14 1.96 -7.70 -13.16
N TRP A 15 1.88 -8.85 -12.50
CA TRP A 15 1.89 -8.96 -11.04
C TRP A 15 3.15 -8.37 -10.42
N ARG A 16 4.34 -8.72 -10.95
CA ARG A 16 5.61 -8.14 -10.48
C ARG A 16 5.69 -6.64 -10.70
N SER A 17 5.16 -6.14 -11.82
CA SER A 17 5.13 -4.71 -12.12
C SER A 17 4.21 -3.96 -11.15
N LEU A 18 3.04 -4.52 -10.85
CA LEU A 18 2.11 -3.97 -9.87
C LEU A 18 2.74 -3.91 -8.48
N LEU A 19 3.35 -5.00 -8.01
CA LEU A 19 4.03 -5.03 -6.70
C LEU A 19 5.19 -4.03 -6.64
N GLY A 20 5.96 -3.90 -7.71
CA GLY A 20 7.03 -2.92 -7.82
C GLY A 20 6.51 -1.48 -7.75
N ALA A 21 5.44 -1.17 -8.49
CA ALA A 21 4.81 0.14 -8.48
C ALA A 21 4.22 0.48 -7.11
N HIS A 22 3.48 -0.46 -6.51
CA HIS A 22 2.86 -0.31 -5.19
C HIS A 22 3.92 -0.04 -4.10
N ARG A 23 5.00 -0.83 -4.08
CA ARG A 23 6.10 -0.63 -3.12
C ARG A 23 6.73 0.76 -3.26
N ARG A 24 7.02 1.18 -4.49
CA ARG A 24 7.63 2.50 -4.74
C ARG A 24 6.70 3.65 -4.33
N LEU A 25 5.41 3.51 -4.61
CA LEU A 25 4.41 4.50 -4.21
C LEU A 25 4.36 4.65 -2.69
N LEU A 26 4.23 3.54 -1.96
CA LEU A 26 4.19 3.57 -0.49
C LEU A 26 5.48 4.14 0.10
N GLN A 27 6.65 3.74 -0.41
CA GLN A 27 7.93 4.29 0.03
C GLN A 27 8.03 5.81 -0.18
N ARG A 28 7.49 6.32 -1.28
CA ARG A 28 7.49 7.76 -1.57
C ARG A 28 6.57 8.51 -0.60
N LEU A 29 5.35 8.01 -0.39
CA LEU A 29 4.38 8.61 0.53
C LEU A 29 4.90 8.62 1.96
N ASP A 30 5.53 7.53 2.40
CA ASP A 30 6.12 7.42 3.73
C ASP A 30 7.26 8.43 3.93
N ALA A 31 8.15 8.56 2.95
CA ALA A 31 9.19 9.58 3.00
C ALA A 31 8.64 11.02 3.02
N GLU A 32 7.54 11.30 2.31
CA GLU A 32 6.89 12.62 2.34
C GLU A 32 6.22 12.92 3.68
N LEU A 33 5.48 11.97 4.24
CA LEU A 33 4.82 12.11 5.53
C LEU A 33 5.83 12.25 6.66
N GLN A 34 6.90 11.43 6.66
CA GLN A 34 7.94 11.52 7.67
C GLN A 34 8.64 12.88 7.62
N ALA A 35 8.97 13.37 6.42
CA ALA A 35 9.67 14.64 6.26
C ALA A 35 8.82 15.87 6.64
N SER A 36 7.50 15.79 6.48
CA SER A 36 6.60 16.94 6.68
C SER A 36 5.91 16.95 8.03
N GLN A 37 5.58 15.78 8.59
CA GLN A 37 4.74 15.63 9.78
C GLN A 37 5.31 14.66 10.83
N ASP A 38 6.50 14.07 10.59
CA ASP A 38 7.08 13.01 11.45
C ASP A 38 6.16 11.79 11.63
N LEU A 39 5.32 11.52 10.62
CA LEU A 39 4.34 10.43 10.62
C LEU A 39 4.71 9.34 9.60
N SER A 40 4.44 8.09 9.96
CA SER A 40 4.44 6.98 9.00
C SER A 40 3.11 6.91 8.23
N VAL A 41 3.10 6.24 7.06
CA VAL A 41 1.86 5.97 6.32
C VAL A 41 0.85 5.17 7.16
N SER A 42 1.33 4.27 8.03
CA SER A 42 0.45 3.47 8.88
C SER A 42 -0.26 4.33 9.93
N ASP A 43 0.47 5.24 10.59
CA ASP A 43 -0.09 6.13 11.60
C ASP A 43 -1.08 7.10 10.97
N TYR A 44 -0.71 7.66 9.80
CA TYR A 44 -1.62 8.50 9.03
C TYR A 44 -2.91 7.76 8.67
N GLY A 45 -2.83 6.49 8.26
CA GLY A 45 -4.01 5.66 8.00
C GLY A 45 -4.95 5.54 9.21
N VAL A 46 -4.41 5.30 10.40
CA VAL A 46 -5.22 5.26 11.64
C VAL A 46 -5.90 6.61 11.91
N LEU A 47 -5.18 7.72 11.72
CA LEU A 47 -5.75 9.06 11.91
C LEU A 47 -6.89 9.35 10.92
N VAL A 48 -6.77 8.90 9.67
CA VAL A 48 -7.84 9.02 8.66
C VAL A 48 -9.07 8.25 9.12
N GLU A 49 -8.93 6.97 9.48
CA GLU A 49 -10.04 6.15 9.98
C GLU A 49 -10.74 6.79 11.19
N LEU A 50 -9.96 7.32 12.15
CA LEU A 50 -10.50 8.02 13.32
C LEU A 50 -11.22 9.33 12.95
N SER A 51 -10.72 10.05 11.94
CA SER A 51 -11.35 11.28 11.45
C SER A 51 -12.68 11.02 10.76
N GLU A 52 -12.80 9.89 10.04
CA GLU A 52 -14.01 9.48 9.33
C GLU A 52 -15.04 8.79 10.24
N ALA A 53 -14.57 8.13 11.31
CA ALA A 53 -15.44 7.48 12.30
C ALA A 53 -16.36 8.44 13.06
N GLY A 54 -16.19 9.77 12.88
CA GLY A 54 -17.03 10.78 13.50
C GLY A 54 -16.80 10.83 15.00
N GLY A 55 -15.84 11.63 15.43
CA GLY A 55 -15.68 11.97 16.84
C GLY A 55 -16.98 12.54 17.38
N GLY A 56 -17.67 11.77 18.22
CA GLY A 56 -18.76 12.26 19.07
C GLY A 56 -18.24 13.10 20.22
#